data_AF-A0A956VX39-F1
#
_entry.id   AF-A0A956VX39-F1
#
_cell.length_a   1.000
_cell.length_b   1.000
_cell.length_c   1.000
_cell.angle_alpha   90.00
_cell.angle_beta   90.00
_cell.angle_gamma   90.00
#
_symmetry.space_group_name_H-M   'P 1'
#
loop_
_entity.id
_entity.type
_entity.pdbx_description
1 polymer ?
#
loop_
_entity_poly.entity_id
_entity_poly.type
_entity_poly.pdbx_seq_one_letter_code
_entity_poly.pdbx_strand_id
1 'polypeptide(L)'
;MVASPPTESRLRTLKQLGADYAVHYDMHDLPDDLDALSAVRAHYERFGLPWKVAEAGPAIDRIVLGKEGAAEQIERYKRIVGKLGKLGVEVVAYNFMPQVSEDAMVVRTAFDATTRGGART
;
A
#
# COMPACT_ATOMS: atom_id res chain seq x y z
N MET A 1 -4.41 -6.40 -7.58
CA MET A 1 -4.93 -7.11 -6.37
C MET A 1 -3.88 -7.05 -5.26
N VAL A 2 -4.28 -7.03 -4.00
CA VAL A 2 -3.38 -6.97 -2.83
C VAL A 2 -3.01 -8.37 -2.36
N ALA A 3 -1.72 -8.62 -2.11
CA ALA A 3 -1.25 -9.76 -1.30
C ALA A 3 -0.43 -9.20 -0.14
N SER A 4 -0.93 -9.33 1.09
CA SER A 4 -0.26 -8.82 2.29
C SER A 4 -0.14 -9.91 3.38
N PRO A 5 1.08 -10.40 3.69
CA PRO A 5 2.34 -10.11 3.02
C PRO A 5 2.40 -10.64 1.57
N PRO A 6 3.23 -10.04 0.69
CA PRO A 6 3.38 -10.43 -0.71
C PRO A 6 4.34 -11.62 -0.88
N THR A 7 4.06 -12.74 -0.22
CA THR A 7 4.87 -13.97 -0.35
C THR A 7 4.79 -14.55 -1.76
N GLU A 8 5.82 -15.26 -2.23
CA GLU A 8 5.85 -15.83 -3.59
C GLU A 8 4.62 -16.71 -3.91
N SER A 9 4.20 -17.56 -2.96
CA SER A 9 3.03 -18.42 -3.12
C SER A 9 1.76 -17.61 -3.41
N ARG A 10 1.51 -16.55 -2.63
CA ARG A 10 0.36 -15.67 -2.81
C ARG A 10 0.41 -14.91 -4.13
N LEU A 11 1.59 -14.44 -4.56
CA LEU A 11 1.74 -13.74 -5.85
C LEU A 11 1.48 -14.68 -7.04
N ARG A 12 1.93 -15.93 -6.97
CA ARG A 12 1.58 -16.94 -7.98
C ARG A 12 0.07 -17.19 -8.02
N THR A 13 -0.58 -17.31 -6.86
CA THR A 13 -2.04 -17.44 -6.77
C THR A 13 -2.76 -16.24 -7.37
N LEU A 14 -2.32 -15.01 -7.07
CA LEU A 14 -2.88 -13.80 -7.68
C LEU A 14 -2.81 -13.85 -9.22
N LYS A 15 -1.68 -14.31 -9.76
CA LYS A 15 -1.54 -14.43 -11.21
C LYS A 15 -2.47 -15.50 -11.80
N GLN A 16 -2.62 -16.64 -11.11
CA GLN A 16 -3.56 -17.70 -11.51
C GLN A 16 -5.02 -17.26 -11.47
N LEU A 17 -5.38 -16.35 -10.55
CA LEU A 17 -6.70 -15.72 -10.47
C LEU A 17 -6.94 -14.69 -11.58
N GLY A 18 -5.95 -14.43 -12.45
CA GLY A 18 -6.07 -13.49 -13.56
C GLY A 18 -5.77 -12.04 -13.21
N ALA A 19 -5.06 -11.77 -12.10
CA ALA A 19 -4.63 -10.41 -11.80
C ALA A 19 -3.61 -9.90 -12.84
N ASP A 20 -3.88 -8.72 -13.39
CA ASP A 20 -3.00 -8.07 -14.37
C ASP A 20 -1.87 -7.27 -13.71
N TYR A 21 -2.10 -6.76 -12.50
CA TYR A 21 -1.15 -5.91 -11.78
C TYR A 21 -1.28 -6.04 -10.26
N ALA A 22 -0.19 -5.69 -9.57
CA ALA A 22 -0.12 -5.65 -8.12
C ALA A 22 -0.57 -4.29 -7.57
N VAL A 23 -1.26 -4.36 -6.43
CA VAL A 23 -1.40 -3.25 -5.49
C VAL A 23 -0.41 -3.53 -4.37
N HIS A 24 0.63 -2.70 -4.24
CA HIS A 24 1.54 -2.81 -3.11
C HIS A 24 0.88 -2.18 -1.89
N TYR A 25 0.69 -2.98 -0.85
CA TYR A 25 0.03 -2.58 0.39
C TYR A 25 1.00 -2.61 1.56
N ASP A 26 1.29 -1.45 2.14
CA ASP A 26 2.01 -1.30 3.41
C ASP A 26 1.37 -0.19 4.26
N MET A 27 1.18 -0.48 5.54
CA MET A 27 0.56 0.41 6.52
C MET A 27 1.58 1.29 7.28
N HIS A 28 2.88 1.02 7.13
CA HIS A 28 3.91 1.74 7.89
C HIS A 28 4.36 3.01 7.16
N ASP A 29 4.97 2.88 5.98
CA ASP A 29 5.40 4.00 5.12
C ASP A 29 5.94 3.45 3.79
N LEU A 30 6.08 4.32 2.79
CA LEU A 30 6.94 4.05 1.63
C LEU A 30 8.32 4.69 1.82
N PRO A 31 9.41 4.02 1.43
CA PRO A 31 10.74 4.58 1.53
C PRO A 31 10.91 5.79 0.58
N ASP A 32 11.60 6.83 1.06
CA ASP A 32 12.12 7.93 0.20
C ASP A 32 13.46 7.53 -0.45
N ASP A 33 13.63 6.26 -0.80
CA ASP A 33 14.81 5.73 -1.48
C ASP A 33 14.39 5.04 -2.79
N LEU A 34 15.01 5.42 -3.90
CA LEU A 34 14.60 4.92 -5.21
C LEU A 34 14.96 3.43 -5.40
N ASP A 35 16.07 2.99 -4.81
CA ASP A 35 16.52 1.61 -4.93
C ASP A 35 15.59 0.67 -4.14
N ALA A 36 15.18 1.08 -2.94
CA ALA A 36 14.18 0.38 -2.14
C ALA A 36 12.83 0.27 -2.89
N LEU A 37 12.34 1.36 -3.49
CA LEU A 37 11.11 1.32 -4.30
C LEU A 37 11.29 0.43 -5.55
N SER A 38 12.47 0.44 -6.17
CA SER A 38 12.79 -0.42 -7.30
C SER A 38 12.82 -1.89 -6.93
N ALA A 39 13.27 -2.22 -5.72
CA ALA A 39 13.23 -3.59 -5.20
C ALA A 39 11.78 -4.09 -5.01
N VAL A 40 10.88 -3.22 -4.51
CA VAL A 40 9.44 -3.51 -4.44
C VAL A 40 8.88 -3.81 -5.83
N ARG A 41 9.17 -2.95 -6.82
CA ARG A 41 8.77 -3.16 -8.21
C ARG A 41 9.26 -4.51 -8.75
N ALA A 42 10.56 -4.77 -8.63
CA ALA A 42 11.20 -5.97 -9.13
C ALA A 42 10.61 -7.24 -8.50
N HIS A 43 10.24 -7.19 -7.22
CA HIS A 43 9.59 -8.30 -6.53
C HIS A 43 8.29 -8.73 -7.22
N TYR A 44 7.41 -7.79 -7.56
CA TYR A 44 6.14 -8.11 -8.24
C TYR A 44 6.33 -8.48 -9.72
N GLU A 45 7.24 -7.79 -10.42
CA GLU A 45 7.51 -8.06 -11.85
C GLU A 45 8.01 -9.50 -12.09
N ARG A 46 8.77 -10.09 -11.16
CA ARG A 46 9.19 -11.50 -11.20
C ARG A 46 8.02 -12.50 -11.31
N PHE A 47 6.81 -12.10 -10.95
CA PHE A 47 5.59 -12.92 -11.03
C PHE A 47 4.65 -12.50 -12.16
N GLY A 48 5.09 -11.63 -13.07
CA GLY A 48 4.24 -11.11 -14.15
C GLY A 48 3.11 -10.22 -13.65
N LEU A 49 3.34 -9.53 -12.53
CA LEU A 49 2.44 -8.56 -11.90
C LEU A 49 3.15 -7.20 -11.85
N PRO A 50 3.07 -6.36 -12.89
CA PRO A 50 3.59 -4.99 -12.79
C PRO A 50 2.98 -4.26 -11.59
N TRP A 51 3.79 -3.47 -10.89
CA TRP A 51 3.32 -2.63 -9.79
C TRP A 51 2.66 -1.36 -10.34
N LYS A 52 1.34 -1.25 -10.20
CA LYS A 52 0.55 -0.13 -10.75
C LYS A 52 -0.09 0.78 -9.71
N VAL A 53 -0.33 0.26 -8.50
CA VAL A 53 -0.99 0.99 -7.43
C VAL A 53 -0.20 0.86 -6.14
N ALA A 54 0.05 1.99 -5.47
CA ALA A 54 0.61 2.04 -4.12
C ALA A 54 -0.49 2.40 -3.10
N GLU A 55 -0.60 1.63 -2.02
CA GLU A 55 -1.58 1.79 -0.95
C GLU A 55 -0.90 1.50 0.41
N ALA A 56 -1.00 2.31 1.46
CA ALA A 56 -1.69 3.61 1.57
C ALA A 56 -0.88 4.80 1.02
N GLY A 57 0.19 4.55 0.27
CA GLY A 57 1.11 5.60 -0.20
C GLY A 57 2.09 6.06 0.89
N PRO A 58 2.84 7.15 0.68
CA PRO A 58 3.75 7.68 1.68
C PRO A 58 3.02 8.18 2.93
N ALA A 59 3.65 8.07 4.11
CA ALA A 59 3.05 8.49 5.38
C ALA A 59 2.71 10.00 5.41
N ILE A 60 1.56 10.31 6.03
CA ILE A 60 0.99 11.67 6.14
C ILE A 60 0.51 12.04 7.56
N ASP A 61 0.97 11.33 8.59
CA ASP A 61 0.51 11.47 9.98
C ASP A 61 0.64 12.91 10.54
N ARG A 62 1.75 13.60 10.23
CA ARG A 62 1.99 14.99 10.68
C ARG A 62 1.10 15.97 9.94
N ILE A 63 0.82 15.71 8.67
CA ILE A 63 -0.10 16.51 7.85
C ILE A 63 -1.52 16.39 8.40
N VAL A 64 -2.01 15.16 8.63
CA VAL A 64 -3.37 14.91 9.13
C VAL A 64 -3.57 15.52 10.52
N LEU A 65 -2.57 15.43 11.39
CA LEU A 65 -2.65 15.92 12.77
C LEU A 65 -2.21 17.38 12.94
N GLY A 66 -1.78 18.07 11.87
CA GLY A 66 -1.29 19.45 11.94
C GLY A 66 -0.07 19.63 12.86
N LYS A 67 0.80 18.62 12.93
CA LYS A 67 1.99 18.63 13.81
C LYS A 67 3.14 19.42 13.19
N GLU A 68 4.11 19.79 14.04
CA GLU A 68 5.42 20.25 13.57
C GLU A 68 6.02 19.20 12.61
N GLY A 69 6.65 19.66 11.53
CA GLY A 69 7.16 18.78 10.49
C GLY A 69 6.18 18.48 9.33
N ALA A 70 4.96 19.04 9.34
CA ALA A 70 3.98 18.79 8.28
C ALA A 70 4.42 19.31 6.91
N ALA A 71 5.07 20.47 6.86
CA ALA A 71 5.58 21.04 5.61
C ALA A 71 6.68 20.17 4.99
N GLU A 72 7.61 19.70 5.82
CA GLU A 72 8.68 18.77 5.43
C GLU A 72 8.10 17.43 4.95
N GLN A 73 7.05 16.93 5.61
CA GLN A 73 6.35 15.71 5.21
C GLN A 73 5.64 15.88 3.85
N ILE A 74 5.06 17.05 3.57
CA ILE A 74 4.48 17.35 2.25
C ILE A 74 5.55 17.28 1.16
N GLU A 75 6.72 17.88 1.38
CA GLU A 75 7.81 17.83 0.40
C GLU A 75 8.35 16.41 0.21
N ARG A 76 8.43 15.62 1.29
CA ARG A 76 8.76 14.19 1.21
C ARG A 76 7.73 13.42 0.37
N TYR A 77 6.45 13.65 0.62
CA TYR A 77 5.35 13.01 -0.12
C TYR A 77 5.46 13.28 -1.62
N LYS A 78 5.65 14.56 -2.02
CA LYS A 78 5.84 14.95 -3.43
C LYS A 78 7.03 14.25 -4.08
N ARG A 79 8.18 14.14 -3.39
CA ARG A 79 9.36 13.43 -3.89
C ARG A 79 9.08 11.96 -4.14
N ILE A 80 8.42 11.28 -3.20
CA ILE A 80 8.09 9.86 -3.35
C ILE A 80 7.11 9.65 -4.51
N VAL A 81 6.06 10.49 -4.63
CA VAL A 81 5.15 10.44 -5.79
C VAL A 81 5.91 10.59 -7.11
N GLY A 82 6.88 11.51 -7.18
CA GLY A 82 7.74 11.66 -8.36
C GLY A 82 8.58 10.40 -8.65
N LYS A 83 9.10 9.73 -7.62
CA LYS A 83 9.83 8.46 -7.77
C LYS A 83 8.92 7.31 -8.22
N LEU A 84 7.71 7.22 -7.66
CA LEU A 84 6.70 6.24 -8.06
C LEU A 84 6.32 6.39 -9.53
N GLY A 85 6.13 7.64 -10.00
CA GLY A 85 5.88 7.93 -11.42
C GLY A 85 7.02 7.46 -12.33
N LYS A 86 8.28 7.66 -11.94
CA LYS A 86 9.45 7.12 -12.69
C LYS A 86 9.47 5.60 -12.76
N LEU A 87 8.89 4.91 -11.77
CA LEU A 87 8.80 3.46 -11.72
C LEU A 87 7.56 2.90 -12.46
N GLY A 88 6.69 3.76 -12.99
CA GLY A 88 5.50 3.35 -13.72
C GLY A 88 4.30 2.98 -12.84
N VAL A 89 4.32 3.41 -11.57
CA VAL A 89 3.15 3.38 -10.67
C VAL A 89 2.21 4.50 -11.09
N GLU A 90 0.94 4.17 -11.32
CA GLU A 90 -0.04 5.06 -11.94
C GLU A 90 -1.00 5.66 -10.90
N VAL A 91 -1.22 4.96 -9.79
CA VAL A 91 -2.18 5.36 -8.75
C VAL A 91 -1.55 5.29 -7.37
N VAL A 92 -1.78 6.32 -6.58
CA VAL A 92 -1.49 6.34 -5.13
C VAL A 92 -2.82 6.43 -4.40
N ALA A 93 -3.22 5.34 -3.76
CA ALA A 93 -4.39 5.28 -2.90
C ALA A 93 -3.99 5.68 -1.49
N TYR A 94 -4.63 6.72 -0.95
CA TYR A 94 -4.39 7.25 0.39
C TYR A 94 -5.72 7.58 1.07
N ASN A 95 -5.70 7.79 2.37
CA ASN A 95 -6.83 8.32 3.13
C ASN A 95 -6.34 9.42 4.07
N PHE A 96 -7.26 10.23 4.60
CA PHE A 96 -6.94 11.36 5.50
C PHE A 96 -7.51 11.13 6.91
N MET A 97 -7.49 9.88 7.38
CA MET A 97 -7.98 9.55 8.72
C MET A 97 -6.88 9.78 9.76
N PRO A 98 -7.21 10.36 10.93
CA PRO A 98 -6.25 10.48 12.01
C PRO A 98 -5.90 9.08 12.53
N GLN A 99 -4.62 8.75 12.55
CA GLN A 99 -4.14 7.48 13.08
C GLN A 99 -4.25 7.52 14.62
N VAL A 100 -5.36 6.99 15.14
CA VAL A 100 -5.68 7.02 16.59
C VAL A 100 -5.15 5.81 17.37
N SER A 101 -4.68 4.76 16.69
CA SER A 101 -3.90 3.64 17.23
C SER A 101 -3.07 2.98 16.13
N GLU A 102 -2.23 1.99 16.45
CA GLU A 102 -1.47 1.21 15.44
C GLU A 102 -2.40 0.57 14.39
N ASP A 103 -3.61 0.18 14.78
CA ASP A 103 -4.61 -0.49 13.92
C ASP A 103 -5.75 0.42 13.42
N ALA A 104 -5.91 1.62 13.97
CA ALA A 104 -7.13 2.43 13.75
C ALA A 104 -7.05 3.36 12.55
N MET A 105 -6.79 2.80 11.37
CA MET A 105 -7.23 3.42 10.11
C MET A 105 -8.49 2.74 9.55
N VAL A 106 -8.74 1.47 9.86
CA VAL A 106 -9.96 0.76 9.42
C VAL A 106 -10.49 -0.07 10.56
N VAL A 107 -11.60 0.38 11.17
CA VAL A 107 -12.17 -0.29 12.35
C VAL A 107 -13.18 -1.36 11.94
N ARG A 108 -13.10 -2.52 12.61
CA ARG A 108 -14.11 -3.59 12.59
C ARG A 108 -14.41 -4.00 14.02
N THR A 109 -15.67 -4.28 14.31
CA THR A 109 -16.10 -4.80 15.63
C THR A 109 -16.08 -6.33 15.70
N ALA A 110 -16.00 -7.01 14.56
CA ALA A 110 -15.88 -8.46 14.41
C ALA A 110 -15.13 -8.78 13.10
N PHE A 111 -14.39 -9.89 13.06
CA PHE A 111 -13.61 -10.37 11.90
C PHE A 111 -13.93 -11.84 11.52
N ASP A 112 -14.91 -12.44 12.20
CA ASP A 112 -15.30 -13.84 12.08
C ASP A 112 -16.82 -14.02 11.96
N ALA A 113 -17.53 -12.96 11.59
CA ALA A 113 -18.98 -13.01 11.45
C ALA A 113 -19.36 -13.98 10.33
N THR A 114 -20.25 -14.92 10.61
CA THR A 114 -20.67 -15.91 9.62
C THR A 114 -21.75 -15.33 8.71
N THR A 115 -21.48 -15.36 7.41
CA THR A 115 -22.39 -14.91 6.36
C THR A 115 -23.23 -16.08 5.81
N ARG A 116 -24.21 -15.76 4.97
CA ARG A 116 -24.99 -16.79 4.27
C ARG A 116 -24.06 -17.68 3.43
N GLY A 117 -24.18 -18.99 3.59
CA GLY A 117 -23.30 -19.96 2.93
C GLY A 117 -22.04 -20.34 3.72
N GLY A 118 -21.89 -19.84 4.96
CA GLY A 118 -20.85 -20.31 5.90
C GLY A 118 -19.49 -19.62 5.78
N ALA A 119 -19.34 -18.62 4.89
CA ALA A 119 -18.13 -17.83 4.80
C ALA A 119 -18.00 -16.85 5.98
N ARG A 120 -16.77 -16.60 6.43
CA ARG A 120 -16.47 -15.66 7.53
C ARG A 120 -16.06 -14.30 6.96
N THR A 121 -16.46 -13.22 7.62
CA THR A 121 -16.10 -11.82 7.28
C THR A 121 -15.75 -11.00 8.51
#